data_AF-A0A7W3ZFE2-F1
#
_entry.id   AF-A0A7W3ZFE2-F1
#
_cell.length_a   1.000
_cell.length_b   1.000
_cell.length_c   1.000
_cell.angle_alpha   90.00
_cell.angle_beta   90.00
_cell.angle_gamma   90.00
#
_symmetry.space_group_name_H-M   'P 1'
#
loop_
_entity.id
_entity.type
_entity.pdbx_description
1 polymer ?
#
loop_
_entity_poly.entity_id
_entity_poly.type
_entity_poly.pdbx_seq_one_letter_code
_entity_poly.pdbx_strand_id
1 'polypeptide(L)'
;MYAPSLLEPAAEELRLADVCGRGATEVAREARSLLGERFSSVTFMYVLMRAFEVEYTAARDAALWHEFHSGTRALSDDDLEKLLAPWLSR
;
A
#
# COMPACT_ATOMS: atom_id res chain seq x y z
N MET A 1 16.49 4.05 -3.77
CA MET A 1 15.21 4.47 -4.40
C MET A 1 15.10 3.73 -5.71
N TYR A 2 14.03 2.95 -5.93
CA TYR A 2 13.83 2.20 -7.17
C TYR A 2 13.34 3.12 -8.29
N ALA A 3 13.68 2.81 -9.54
CA ALA A 3 13.13 3.52 -10.69
C ALA A 3 11.62 3.22 -10.83
N PRO A 4 10.79 4.21 -11.21
CA PRO A 4 9.34 4.02 -11.43
C PRO A 4 9.02 2.84 -12.34
N SER A 5 9.80 2.62 -13.40
CA SER A 5 9.63 1.49 -14.34
C SER A 5 9.71 0.11 -13.69
N LEU A 6 10.34 -0.02 -12.52
CA LEU A 6 10.43 -1.28 -11.78
C LEU A 6 9.23 -1.52 -10.85
N LEU A 7 8.44 -0.49 -10.58
CA LEU A 7 7.31 -0.52 -9.65
C LEU A 7 5.96 -0.38 -10.36
N GLU A 8 5.95 0.27 -11.53
CA GLU A 8 4.77 0.49 -12.35
C GLU A 8 3.99 -0.80 -12.67
N PRO A 9 4.64 -1.93 -13.04
CA PRO A 9 3.91 -3.17 -13.30
C PRO A 9 3.17 -3.67 -12.06
N ALA A 10 3.78 -3.57 -10.88
CA ALA A 10 3.14 -3.98 -9.62
C ALA A 10 1.96 -3.07 -9.26
N ALA A 11 2.05 -1.76 -9.53
CA ALA A 11 0.94 -0.84 -9.32
C ALA A 11 -0.21 -1.08 -10.30
N GLU A 12 0.09 -1.38 -11.57
CA GLU A 12 -0.91 -1.70 -12.57
C GLU A 12 -1.60 -3.04 -12.26
N GLU A 13 -0.84 -4.08 -11.90
CA GLU A 13 -1.41 -5.36 -11.47
C GLU A 13 -2.26 -5.20 -10.20
N LEU A 14 -1.82 -4.42 -9.22
CA LEU A 14 -2.60 -4.17 -8.00
C LEU A 14 -3.89 -3.40 -8.29
N ARG A 15 -3.89 -2.51 -9.29
CA ARG A 15 -5.11 -1.79 -9.73
C ARG A 15 -6.07 -2.70 -10.47
N LEU A 16 -5.55 -3.65 -11.27
CA LEU A 16 -6.33 -4.57 -12.08
C LEU A 16 -6.82 -5.79 -11.29
N ALA A 17 -6.08 -6.16 -10.24
CA ALA A 17 -6.56 -7.11 -9.25
C ALA A 17 -7.90 -6.58 -8.73
N ASP A 18 -8.90 -7.46 -8.68
CA ASP A 18 -10.21 -7.14 -8.12
C ASP A 18 -10.10 -7.04 -6.60
N VAL A 19 -9.38 -6.01 -6.15
CA VAL A 19 -9.18 -5.60 -4.76
C VAL A 19 -10.14 -4.49 -4.36
N CYS A 20 -10.96 -3.96 -5.27
CA CYS A 20 -12.14 -3.16 -4.90
C CYS A 20 -13.06 -4.02 -4.02
N GLY A 21 -13.16 -3.66 -2.74
CA GLY A 21 -13.88 -4.44 -1.73
C GLY A 21 -13.03 -5.44 -0.93
N ARG A 22 -11.74 -5.63 -1.26
CA ARG A 22 -10.77 -6.29 -0.38
C ARG A 22 -10.10 -5.22 0.46
N GLY A 23 -10.11 -5.41 1.78
CA GLY A 23 -9.57 -4.44 2.73
C GLY A 23 -8.11 -4.04 2.46
N ALA A 24 -7.71 -2.92 3.03
CA ALA A 24 -6.37 -2.35 2.95
C ALA A 24 -5.24 -3.34 3.30
N THR A 25 -5.48 -4.24 4.25
CA THR A 25 -4.52 -5.26 4.68
C THR A 25 -4.30 -6.29 3.56
N GLU A 26 -5.35 -6.63 2.82
CA GLU A 26 -5.23 -7.57 1.70
C GLU A 26 -4.53 -6.92 0.52
N VAL A 27 -4.83 -5.66 0.23
CA VAL A 27 -4.06 -4.84 -0.72
C VAL A 27 -2.58 -4.78 -0.35
N ALA A 28 -2.26 -4.62 0.93
CA ALA A 28 -0.88 -4.60 1.40
C ALA A 28 -0.16 -5.95 1.25
N ARG A 29 -0.86 -7.06 1.51
CA ARG A 29 -0.34 -8.42 1.29
C ARG A 29 -0.12 -8.71 -0.19
N GLU A 30 -1.03 -8.29 -1.06
CA GLU A 30 -0.88 -8.44 -2.50
C GLU A 30 0.29 -7.60 -3.02
N ALA A 31 0.40 -6.34 -2.58
CA ALA A 31 1.53 -5.49 -2.90
C ALA A 31 2.86 -6.11 -2.46
N ARG A 32 2.90 -6.78 -1.29
CA ARG A 32 4.08 -7.54 -0.83
C ARG A 32 4.41 -8.71 -1.75
N SER A 33 3.41 -9.46 -2.20
CA SER A 33 3.57 -10.55 -3.15
C SER A 33 4.17 -10.06 -4.47
N LEU A 34 3.61 -8.99 -5.04
CA LEU A 34 4.04 -8.41 -6.32
C LEU A 34 5.43 -7.77 -6.26
N LEU A 35 5.74 -7.09 -5.17
CA LEU A 35 7.01 -6.37 -5.02
C LEU A 35 8.16 -7.28 -4.55
N GLY A 36 7.85 -8.36 -3.81
CA GLY A 36 8.84 -9.30 -3.27
C GLY A 36 9.88 -8.60 -2.41
N GLU A 37 11.17 -8.82 -2.69
CA GLU A 37 12.30 -8.17 -1.99
C GLU A 37 12.29 -6.64 -2.10
N ARG A 38 11.55 -6.08 -3.06
CA ARG A 38 11.41 -4.63 -3.24
C ARG A 38 10.33 -4.06 -2.31
N PHE A 39 9.60 -4.89 -1.57
CA PHE A 39 8.57 -4.44 -0.66
C PHE A 39 9.18 -3.68 0.52
N SER A 40 8.84 -2.40 0.62
CA SER A 40 9.33 -1.47 1.63
C SER A 40 8.31 -0.36 1.83
N SER A 41 8.42 0.41 2.90
CA SER A 41 7.53 1.55 3.16
C SER A 41 7.44 2.53 1.99
N VAL A 42 8.57 2.81 1.32
CA VAL A 42 8.64 3.74 0.18
C VAL A 42 7.98 3.17 -1.07
N THR A 43 8.24 1.91 -1.40
CA THR A 43 7.65 1.27 -2.58
C THR A 43 6.17 0.99 -2.39
N PHE A 44 5.74 0.68 -1.16
CA PHE A 44 4.34 0.57 -0.80
C PHE A 44 3.59 1.90 -0.95
N MET A 45 4.16 2.99 -0.43
CA MET A 45 3.60 4.34 -0.63
C MET A 45 3.44 4.68 -2.12
N TYR A 46 4.47 4.41 -2.93
CA TYR A 46 4.42 4.63 -4.39
C TYR A 46 3.28 3.86 -5.05
N VAL A 47 3.16 2.56 -4.74
CA VAL A 47 2.13 1.70 -5.34
C VAL A 47 0.72 2.13 -4.93
N LEU A 48 0.50 2.52 -3.66
CA LEU A 48 -0.80 3.05 -3.21
C LEU A 48 -1.22 4.31 -3.96
N MET A 49 -0.30 5.26 -4.09
CA MET A 49 -0.55 6.51 -4.83
C MET A 49 -0.84 6.23 -6.31
N ARG A 50 -0.17 5.24 -6.90
CA ARG A 50 -0.27 4.97 -8.33
C ARG A 50 -1.48 4.11 -8.71
N ALA A 51 -1.80 3.10 -7.90
CA ALA A 51 -2.88 2.15 -8.17
C ALA A 51 -4.26 2.72 -7.80
N PHE A 52 -4.38 3.36 -6.64
CA PHE A 52 -5.65 3.78 -6.06
C PHE A 52 -5.80 5.29 -5.89
N GLU A 53 -4.86 6.07 -6.44
CA GLU A 53 -4.85 7.53 -6.32
C GLU A 53 -4.87 8.01 -4.86
N VAL A 54 -4.28 7.23 -3.95
CA VAL A 54 -4.14 7.60 -2.54
C VAL A 54 -3.31 8.88 -2.43
N GLU A 55 -3.79 9.84 -1.66
CA GLU A 55 -3.05 11.09 -1.45
C GLU A 55 -1.74 10.84 -0.70
N TYR A 56 -0.72 11.65 -1.01
CA TYR A 56 0.62 11.48 -0.44
C TYR A 56 0.63 11.42 1.10
N THR A 57 -0.19 12.24 1.78
CA THR A 57 -0.28 12.25 3.25
C THR A 57 -0.80 10.92 3.79
N ALA A 58 -1.88 10.39 3.22
CA ALA A 58 -2.44 9.09 3.59
C ALA A 58 -1.48 7.94 3.26
N ALA A 59 -0.83 7.97 2.10
CA ALA A 59 0.15 6.96 1.70
C ALA A 59 1.40 6.98 2.61
N ARG A 60 1.83 8.17 3.05
CA ARG A 60 2.92 8.33 4.02
C ARG A 60 2.53 7.79 5.40
N ASP A 61 1.29 8.01 5.83
CA ASP A 61 0.83 7.50 7.11
C ASP A 61 0.65 5.96 7.05
N ALA A 62 0.23 5.40 5.90
CA ALA A 62 0.21 3.97 5.65
C ALA A 62 1.61 3.32 5.68
N ALA A 63 2.67 4.08 5.35
CA ALA A 63 4.06 3.62 5.49
C ALA A 63 4.51 3.42 6.95
N LEU A 64 3.69 3.82 7.94
CA LEU A 64 3.88 3.50 9.36
C LEU A 64 3.31 2.14 9.75
N TRP A 65 2.75 1.37 8.81
CA TRP A 65 2.22 0.03 9.06
C TRP A 65 3.22 -0.87 9.78
N HIS A 66 2.72 -1.67 10.73
CA HIS A 66 3.55 -2.42 11.68
C HIS A 66 4.52 -3.41 11.03
N GLU A 67 4.20 -3.91 9.83
CA GLU A 67 5.09 -4.75 9.02
C GLU A 67 6.36 -4.01 8.56
N PHE A 68 6.37 -2.67 8.55
CA PHE A 68 7.55 -1.85 8.25
C PHE A 68 8.15 -1.15 9.47
N HIS A 69 7.32 -0.84 10.46
CA HIS A 69 7.69 -0.03 11.62
C HIS A 69 7.31 -0.70 12.93
N SER A 70 8.27 -0.90 13.82
CA SER A 70 8.02 -1.31 15.20
C SER A 70 7.97 -0.09 16.13
N GLY A 71 6.98 0.00 17.03
CA GLY A 71 6.93 1.01 18.10
C GLY A 71 5.53 1.53 18.39
N THR A 72 5.43 2.52 19.29
CA THR A 72 4.15 3.10 19.73
C THR A 72 3.41 3.89 18.66
N ARG A 73 4.06 4.18 17.53
CA ARG A 73 3.49 4.86 16.36
C ARG A 73 3.23 3.90 15.18
N ALA A 74 3.44 2.61 15.37
CA ALA A 74 3.15 1.62 14.35
C ALA A 74 1.63 1.59 14.09
N LEU A 75 1.26 1.69 12.81
CA LEU A 75 -0.13 1.61 12.38
C LEU A 75 -0.54 0.13 12.39
N SER A 76 -1.63 -0.19 13.08
CA SER A 76 -2.19 -1.55 13.13
C SER A 76 -2.89 -1.92 11.82
N ASP A 77 -3.22 -3.19 11.62
CA ASP A 77 -4.05 -3.62 10.48
C ASP A 77 -5.40 -2.88 10.49
N ASP A 78 -6.09 -2.81 11.64
CA ASP A 78 -7.38 -2.11 11.77
C ASP A 78 -7.30 -0.61 11.45
N ASP A 79 -6.21 0.04 11.81
CA ASP A 79 -6.02 1.46 11.53
C ASP A 79 -5.60 1.70 10.08
N LEU A 80 -4.87 0.77 9.47
CA LEU A 80 -4.59 0.77 8.03
C LEU A 80 -5.89 0.62 7.22
N GLU A 81 -6.78 -0.28 7.63
CA GLU A 81 -8.12 -0.44 7.03
C GLU A 81 -8.91 0.87 7.05
N LYS A 82 -9.02 1.50 8.22
CA LYS A 82 -9.73 2.78 8.35
C LYS A 82 -9.08 3.89 7.55
N LEU A 83 -7.74 3.93 7.54
CA LEU A 83 -6.98 4.95 6.83
C LEU A 83 -7.23 4.88 5.33
N LEU A 84 -7.22 3.68 4.73
CA LEU A 84 -7.31 3.52 3.28
C LEU A 84 -8.74 3.26 2.76
N ALA A 85 -9.70 3.01 3.65
CA ALA A 85 -11.11 2.79 3.29
C ALA A 85 -11.68 3.83 2.29
N PRO A 86 -11.44 5.15 2.39
CA PRO A 86 -11.98 6.12 1.43
C PRO A 86 -11.56 5.90 -0.03
N TRP A 87 -10.42 5.24 -0.25
CA TRP A 87 -9.88 4.95 -1.59
C TRP A 87 -10.22 3.54 -2.07
N LEU A 88 -10.31 2.56 -1.16
CA LEU A 88 -10.46 1.14 -1.50
C LEU A 88 -11.91 0.61 -1.45
N SER A 89 -12.83 1.36 -0.84
CA SER A 89 -14.26 0.99 -0.75
C SER A 89 -15.11 1.47 -1.95
N ARG A 90 -14.46 1.93 -3.02
CA ARG A 90 -15.09 2.45 -4.24
C ARG A 90 -15.28 1.33 -5.26
#